data_AF-A0A4Q4UBR9-F1
#
_entry.id   AF-A0A4Q4UBR9-F1
#
_cell.length_a   1.000
_cell.length_b   1.000
_cell.length_c   1.000
_cell.angle_alpha   90.00
_cell.angle_beta   90.00
_cell.angle_gamma   90.00
#
_symmetry.space_group_name_H-M   'P 1'
#
loop_
_entity.id
_entity.type
_entity.pdbx_description
1 polymer ?
#
loop_
_entity_poly.entity_id
_entity_poly.type
_entity_poly.pdbx_seq_one_letter_code
_entity_poly.pdbx_strand_id
1 'polypeptide(L)'
;MNYLASASERQARALGEFIYRHLQWTTGTRLHNRIITEGIPLYALEFHLPFYALRRHRKTLRDLRTRRTGEPLRQSKDITFLRTLLEKNDNSGNDIIYQAKVSCLVSGWDRYSWVAYMFIDLYFEESHVDEDLESIADYEQHLSDHEVRLDPFTAGETTSHAALREPREYFLQVLAVRLSKIKHEWEHLVLHIEEAIDTYMREYWARFAQTESSSSRENPGDSAKGNTTRTTLRLEFHEWMKMTTALLRELTTTIQEYSRELDLFFSKGVYYFRGFTHSTNVSGPAIVSLTTIDRVRDELGRLSVKLQNFKDNLSNDISREVTLRLAHENNESTLSQQAAGRDLRVLTWITFLSLPIALAAALLSTSQGYIPITPSPRNLLISILIMEGLIWLTLDALWELRWSRALAKWAWTQARKVVPEGRGRVMEHAESNA
;
A
#
# COMPACT_ATOMS: atom_id res chain seq x y z
N MET A 1 24.23 15.75 21.31
CA MET A 1 23.98 14.89 22.51
C MET A 1 25.00 15.24 23.60
N ASN A 2 24.70 16.22 24.47
CA ASN A 2 25.53 16.56 25.65
C ASN A 2 24.95 16.01 26.97
N TYR A 3 23.80 15.34 26.93
CA TYR A 3 23.09 14.85 28.12
C TYR A 3 23.81 13.73 28.88
N LEU A 4 24.60 12.90 28.19
CA LEU A 4 25.42 11.87 28.82
C LEU A 4 26.57 12.47 29.65
N ALA A 5 27.06 13.66 29.27
CA ALA A 5 28.12 14.35 29.99
C ALA A 5 27.61 15.06 31.26
N SER A 6 26.33 15.41 31.31
CA SER A 6 25.67 16.03 32.48
C SER A 6 25.00 15.01 33.42
N ALA A 7 24.80 13.77 32.97
CA ALA A 7 24.24 12.71 33.79
C ALA A 7 25.30 12.19 34.76
N SER A 8 24.91 11.85 36.00
CA SER A 8 25.81 11.09 36.87
C SER A 8 26.21 9.79 36.19
N GLU A 9 27.43 9.31 36.42
CA GLU A 9 27.98 8.08 35.79
C GLU A 9 27.00 6.88 35.88
N ARG A 10 26.21 6.85 36.96
CA ARG A 10 25.20 5.82 37.25
C ARG A 10 23.93 5.99 36.42
N GLN A 11 23.43 7.22 36.29
CA GLN A 11 22.30 7.54 35.40
C GLN A 11 22.70 7.37 33.93
N ALA A 12 23.95 7.63 33.58
CA ALA A 12 24.46 7.52 32.21
C ALA A 12 24.25 6.12 31.61
N ARG A 13 24.30 5.04 32.41
CA ARG A 13 24.02 3.68 31.92
C ARG A 13 22.55 3.49 31.55
N ALA A 14 21.63 3.80 32.48
CA ALA A 14 20.19 3.69 32.23
C ALA A 14 19.76 4.61 31.07
N LEU A 15 20.31 5.83 31.03
CA LEU A 15 20.09 6.80 29.98
C LEU A 15 20.69 6.35 28.64
N GLY A 16 21.88 5.75 28.62
CA GLY A 16 22.51 5.23 27.41
C GLY A 16 21.69 4.10 26.77
N GLU A 17 21.20 3.16 27.59
CA GLU A 17 20.30 2.11 27.10
C GLU A 17 18.97 2.69 26.62
N PHE A 18 18.40 3.65 27.34
CA PHE A 18 17.18 4.35 26.96
C PHE A 18 17.33 5.10 25.63
N ILE A 19 18.44 5.83 25.43
CA ILE A 19 18.79 6.48 24.16
C ILE A 19 18.85 5.44 23.05
N TYR A 20 19.58 4.34 23.27
CA TYR A 20 19.71 3.28 22.28
C TYR A 20 18.34 2.71 21.87
N ARG A 21 17.47 2.41 22.85
CA ARG A 21 16.10 1.93 22.62
C ARG A 21 15.23 2.98 21.94
N HIS A 22 15.40 4.26 22.24
CA HIS A 22 14.69 5.35 21.55
C HIS A 22 15.10 5.42 20.08
N LEU A 23 16.40 5.35 19.77
CA LEU A 23 16.90 5.38 18.39
C LEU A 23 16.44 4.17 17.56
N GLN A 24 16.26 3.00 18.17
CA GLN A 24 15.72 1.84 17.48
C GLN A 24 14.25 2.03 17.07
N TRP A 25 13.92 1.69 15.82
CA TRP A 25 12.54 1.50 15.41
C TRP A 25 12.11 0.07 15.76
N THR A 26 11.40 -0.05 16.88
CA THR A 26 10.73 -1.28 17.29
C THR A 26 9.25 -0.96 17.27
N THR A 27 8.46 -1.75 16.54
CA THR A 27 7.05 -1.47 16.20
C THR A 27 6.07 -1.65 17.37
N GLY A 28 6.54 -2.17 18.52
CA GLY A 28 5.75 -2.32 19.74
C GLY A 28 6.07 -1.30 20.83
N THR A 29 5.05 -0.96 21.62
CA THR A 29 5.22 -0.20 22.86
C THR A 29 6.07 -0.98 23.84
N ARG A 30 7.23 -0.46 24.27
CA ARG A 30 8.00 -1.17 25.32
C ARG A 30 7.76 -0.52 26.65
N LEU A 31 6.95 -1.15 27.49
CA LEU A 31 6.78 -0.78 28.89
C LEU A 31 7.71 -1.64 29.73
N HIS A 32 8.66 -1.01 30.44
CA HIS A 32 9.61 -1.71 31.28
C HIS A 32 9.64 -1.12 32.68
N ASN A 33 9.60 -1.99 33.67
CA ASN A 33 10.01 -1.70 35.04
C ASN A 33 11.27 -2.52 35.33
N ARG A 34 12.42 -1.85 35.49
CA ARG A 34 13.65 -2.54 35.89
C ARG A 34 14.14 -2.02 37.23
N ILE A 35 14.64 -2.94 38.04
CA ILE A 35 15.49 -2.62 39.18
C ILE A 35 16.91 -2.92 38.72
N ILE A 36 17.74 -1.90 38.58
CA ILE A 36 19.14 -2.05 38.25
C ILE A 36 19.87 -2.45 39.54
N THR A 37 20.21 -3.73 39.65
CA THR A 37 20.79 -4.33 40.87
C THR A 37 22.32 -4.32 40.91
N GLU A 38 22.98 -4.00 39.79
CA GLU A 38 24.43 -3.83 39.76
C GLU A 38 24.82 -2.48 40.39
N GLY A 39 25.20 -2.52 41.67
CA GLY A 39 25.53 -1.35 42.47
C GLY A 39 24.43 -1.01 43.48
N ILE A 40 24.20 0.27 43.75
CA ILE A 40 23.07 0.70 44.59
C ILE A 40 21.79 0.59 43.73
N PRO A 41 20.71 -0.03 44.23
CA PRO A 41 19.49 -0.24 43.46
C PRO A 41 18.87 1.07 42.94
N LEU A 42 18.69 1.16 41.62
CA LEU A 42 17.94 2.22 40.95
C LEU A 42 16.72 1.62 40.27
N TYR A 43 15.54 2.19 40.49
CA TYR A 43 14.39 1.85 39.66
C TYR A 43 14.43 2.66 38.36
N ALA A 44 13.93 2.07 37.29
CA ALA A 44 13.69 2.74 36.02
C ALA A 44 12.37 2.26 35.44
N LEU A 45 11.45 3.21 35.28
CA LEU A 45 10.17 3.06 34.59
C LEU A 45 10.35 3.70 33.23
N GLU A 46 10.20 2.92 32.17
CA GLU A 46 10.38 3.44 30.83
C GLU A 46 9.27 2.99 29.90
N PHE A 47 8.94 3.88 28.97
CA PHE A 47 8.10 3.57 27.83
C PHE A 47 8.70 4.08 26.53
N HIS A 48 8.39 3.39 25.43
CA HIS A 48 8.72 3.80 24.08
C HIS A 48 7.49 3.60 23.20
N LEU A 49 6.90 4.67 22.69
CA LEU A 49 5.66 4.67 21.94
C LEU A 49 5.94 5.08 20.48
N PRO A 50 6.23 4.12 19.58
CA PRO A 50 6.31 4.38 18.14
C PRO A 50 4.90 4.62 17.57
N PHE A 51 4.76 5.55 16.63
CA PHE A 51 3.50 5.80 15.96
C PHE A 51 3.71 6.41 14.57
N TYR A 52 2.61 6.51 13.83
CA TYR A 52 2.56 7.12 12.51
C TYR A 52 1.77 8.41 12.58
N ALA A 53 2.37 9.51 12.13
CA ALA A 53 1.72 10.80 12.03
C ALA A 53 1.39 11.07 10.55
N LEU A 54 0.13 11.38 10.26
CA LEU A 54 -0.31 11.78 8.94
C LEU A 54 -0.21 13.30 8.81
N ARG A 55 0.55 13.77 7.83
CA ARG A 55 0.67 15.20 7.51
C ARG A 55 0.56 15.43 6.01
N ARG A 56 0.17 16.64 5.65
CA ARG A 56 0.03 17.07 4.25
C ARG A 56 1.15 18.05 3.91
N HIS A 57 2.17 17.59 3.18
CA HIS A 57 3.32 18.42 2.82
C HIS A 57 3.52 18.48 1.32
N ARG A 58 4.00 19.62 0.81
CA ARG A 58 4.33 19.78 -0.63
C ARG A 58 5.48 18.87 -1.06
N LYS A 59 6.38 18.53 -0.14
CA LYS A 59 7.51 17.64 -0.37
C LYS A 59 7.68 16.72 0.83
N THR A 60 8.02 15.48 0.56
CA THR A 60 8.39 14.51 1.60
C THR A 60 9.64 14.98 2.33
N LEU A 61 9.45 15.43 3.57
CA LEU A 61 10.54 15.69 4.50
C LEU A 61 11.27 14.39 4.83
N ARG A 62 12.60 14.40 4.73
CA ARG A 62 13.45 13.26 5.05
C ARG A 62 14.15 13.50 6.37
N ASP A 63 14.15 12.51 7.25
CA ASP A 63 14.95 12.56 8.47
C ASP A 63 16.44 12.67 8.11
N LEU A 64 17.06 13.78 8.51
CA LEU A 64 18.46 14.10 8.22
C LEU A 64 19.42 13.21 9.00
N ARG A 65 18.96 12.60 10.10
CA ARG A 65 19.77 11.67 10.89
C ARG A 65 19.81 10.36 10.15
N THR A 66 21.02 9.89 9.82
CA THR A 66 21.21 8.66 9.05
C THR A 66 21.90 7.57 9.88
N ARG A 67 21.52 6.33 9.59
CA ARG A 67 22.23 5.14 10.09
C ARG A 67 23.54 4.98 9.32
N ARG A 68 24.43 4.10 9.81
CA ARG A 68 25.66 3.75 9.09
C ARG A 68 25.43 3.25 7.65
N THR A 69 24.24 2.73 7.36
CA THR A 69 23.82 2.27 6.03
C THR A 69 23.43 3.39 5.08
N GLY A 70 23.36 4.66 5.53
CA GLY A 70 22.86 5.80 4.76
C GLY A 70 21.32 5.96 4.79
N GLU A 71 20.61 4.97 5.34
CA GLU A 71 19.16 5.04 5.54
C GLU A 71 18.80 6.06 6.64
N PRO A 72 17.70 6.79 6.49
CA PRO A 72 17.24 7.70 7.52
C PRO A 72 16.88 6.94 8.82
N LEU A 73 17.01 7.60 9.97
CA LEU A 73 16.73 6.99 11.27
C LEU A 73 15.25 6.64 11.41
N ARG A 74 14.38 7.53 10.92
CA ARG A 74 12.93 7.36 10.75
C ARG A 74 12.55 7.41 9.28
N GLN A 75 11.56 6.62 8.91
CA GLN A 75 11.05 6.59 7.54
C GLN A 75 9.84 7.52 7.37
N SER A 76 9.63 7.93 6.13
CA SER A 76 8.46 8.66 5.66
C SER A 76 7.91 7.93 4.45
N LYS A 77 6.58 7.88 4.30
CA LYS A 77 5.92 7.18 3.21
C LYS A 77 4.84 8.05 2.60
N ASP A 78 4.96 8.30 1.29
CA ASP A 78 3.92 8.98 0.53
C ASP A 78 2.75 8.01 0.31
N ILE A 79 1.56 8.41 0.77
CA ILE A 79 0.31 7.66 0.61
C ILE A 79 -0.69 8.38 -0.29
N THR A 80 -0.26 9.41 -1.03
CA THR A 80 -1.08 10.15 -2.01
C THR A 80 -1.61 9.24 -3.12
N PHE A 81 -1.02 8.05 -3.29
CA PHE A 81 -1.57 7.04 -4.19
C PHE A 81 -3.01 6.63 -3.82
N LEU A 82 -3.42 6.77 -2.55
CA LEU A 82 -4.77 6.50 -2.08
C LEU A 82 -5.80 7.48 -2.65
N ARG A 83 -5.39 8.72 -2.95
CA ARG A 83 -6.26 9.73 -3.55
C ARG A 83 -6.70 9.36 -4.94
N THR A 84 -7.83 9.90 -5.36
CA THR A 84 -8.33 9.70 -6.71
C THR A 84 -7.52 10.51 -7.72
N LEU A 85 -7.59 10.13 -9.00
CA LEU A 85 -6.87 10.83 -10.07
C LEU A 85 -7.31 12.31 -10.22
N LEU A 86 -8.53 12.64 -9.81
CA LEU A 86 -9.04 14.02 -9.81
C LEU A 86 -8.41 14.84 -8.68
N GLU A 87 -8.27 14.24 -7.50
CA GLU A 87 -7.67 14.85 -6.31
C GLU A 87 -6.14 14.95 -6.38
N LYS A 88 -5.47 14.07 -7.14
CA LYS A 88 -4.02 14.14 -7.35
C LYS A 88 -3.55 15.41 -8.07
N ASN A 89 -4.43 16.07 -8.82
CA ASN A 89 -4.11 17.30 -9.54
C ASN A 89 -4.33 18.57 -8.70
N ASP A 90 -4.82 18.43 -7.46
CA ASP A 90 -4.96 19.56 -6.58
C ASP A 90 -3.59 19.94 -5.98
N ASN A 91 -3.24 21.22 -6.02
CA ASN A 91 -1.96 21.77 -5.52
C ASN A 91 -1.87 21.76 -3.98
N SER A 92 -2.72 21.01 -3.31
CA SER A 92 -2.87 20.97 -1.85
C SER A 92 -1.82 20.09 -1.14
N GLY A 93 -0.81 19.60 -1.86
CA GLY A 93 0.31 18.82 -1.30
C GLY A 93 0.03 17.32 -1.20
N ASN A 94 1.05 16.55 -0.83
CA ASN A 94 1.01 15.09 -0.74
C ASN A 94 0.58 14.64 0.66
N ASP A 95 -0.17 13.55 0.76
CA ASP A 95 -0.45 12.89 2.03
C ASP A 95 0.72 11.99 2.38
N ILE A 96 1.35 12.26 3.52
CA ILE A 96 2.59 11.60 3.91
C ILE A 96 2.44 11.10 5.34
N ILE A 97 2.78 9.82 5.52
CA ILE A 97 2.91 9.21 6.83
C ILE A 97 4.36 9.31 7.29
N TYR A 98 4.58 9.84 8.48
CA TYR A 98 5.88 9.95 9.11
C TYR A 98 5.99 9.00 10.31
N GLN A 99 7.10 8.27 10.40
CA GLN A 99 7.45 7.52 11.61
C GLN A 99 7.87 8.47 12.71
N ALA A 100 7.09 8.50 13.79
CA ALA A 100 7.33 9.31 14.97
C ALA A 100 7.52 8.42 16.21
N LYS A 101 8.16 8.96 17.24
CA LYS A 101 8.35 8.21 18.49
C LYS A 101 8.43 9.11 19.70
N VAL A 102 7.65 8.78 20.73
CA VAL A 102 7.79 9.37 22.07
C VAL A 102 8.41 8.33 22.99
N SER A 103 9.31 8.74 23.88
CA SER A 103 9.91 7.85 24.86
C SER A 103 10.12 8.57 26.17
N CYS A 104 9.78 7.94 27.28
CA CYS A 104 9.95 8.49 28.62
C CYS A 104 10.72 7.51 29.50
N LEU A 105 11.62 8.03 30.32
CA LEU A 105 12.32 7.31 31.38
C LEU A 105 12.14 8.09 32.69
N VAL A 106 11.55 7.47 33.69
CA VAL A 106 11.51 7.95 35.07
C VAL A 106 12.40 7.04 35.90
N SER A 107 13.46 7.58 36.51
CA SER A 107 14.43 6.78 37.26
C SER A 107 14.87 7.49 38.53
N GLY A 108 15.08 6.72 39.59
CA GLY A 108 15.46 7.29 40.88
C GLY A 108 15.90 6.24 41.89
N TRP A 109 16.32 6.74 43.04
CA TRP A 109 16.66 5.94 44.21
C TRP A 109 15.39 5.54 44.96
N ASP A 110 14.51 6.52 45.16
CA ASP A 110 13.27 6.38 45.89
C ASP A 110 12.19 7.33 45.33
N ARG A 111 11.09 7.48 46.07
CA ARG A 111 9.96 8.35 45.72
C ARG A 111 10.23 9.85 45.84
N TYR A 112 11.32 10.25 46.49
CA TYR A 112 11.68 11.64 46.76
C TYR A 112 12.86 12.12 45.91
N SER A 113 13.74 11.20 45.49
CA SER A 113 14.94 11.49 44.70
C SER A 113 14.91 10.76 43.37
N TRP A 114 14.35 11.42 42.37
CA TRP A 114 14.18 10.88 41.03
C TRP A 114 14.31 11.94 39.95
N VAL A 115 14.51 11.47 38.72
CA VAL A 115 14.64 12.27 37.50
C VAL A 115 13.80 11.65 36.40
N ALA A 116 13.32 12.48 35.48
CA ALA A 116 12.67 11.99 34.27
C ALA A 116 13.31 12.59 33.00
N TYR A 117 13.35 11.78 31.95
CA TYR A 117 13.83 12.14 30.62
C TYR A 117 12.74 11.81 29.61
N MET A 118 12.43 12.75 28.72
CA MET A 118 11.49 12.55 27.62
C MET A 118 12.19 12.86 26.31
N PHE A 119 12.08 11.96 25.34
CA PHE A 119 12.50 12.17 23.96
C PHE A 119 11.29 12.11 23.04
N ILE A 120 11.08 13.19 22.31
CA ILE A 120 10.00 13.34 21.33
C ILE A 120 10.66 13.48 19.97
N ASP A 121 10.32 12.58 19.06
CA ASP A 121 10.92 12.50 17.73
C ASP A 121 9.86 12.83 16.67
N LEU A 122 9.79 14.11 16.34
CA LEU A 122 8.85 14.73 15.39
C LEU A 122 9.61 15.53 14.32
N TYR A 123 10.61 14.90 13.69
CA TYR A 123 11.56 15.55 12.76
C TYR A 123 10.91 16.26 11.56
N PHE A 124 9.63 15.98 11.28
CA PHE A 124 8.86 16.56 10.17
C PHE A 124 8.09 17.82 10.56
N GLU A 125 8.04 18.16 11.85
CA GLU A 125 7.35 19.34 12.36
C GLU A 125 8.25 20.59 12.40
N GLU A 126 9.58 20.44 12.27
CA GLU A 126 10.55 21.54 12.41
C GLU A 126 10.46 22.63 11.32
N SER A 127 9.63 22.44 10.27
CA SER A 127 9.56 23.35 9.12
C SER A 127 8.20 24.04 8.91
N HIS A 128 7.20 23.79 9.76
CA HIS A 128 5.86 24.35 9.61
C HIS A 128 5.51 25.28 10.78
N VAL A 129 5.09 26.49 10.44
CA VAL A 129 4.62 27.54 11.36
C VAL A 129 3.19 27.21 11.78
N ASP A 130 2.98 26.04 12.38
CA ASP A 130 1.70 25.72 13.03
C ASP A 130 1.83 26.04 14.52
N GLU A 131 0.85 26.78 15.06
CA GLU A 131 0.83 27.31 16.43
C GLU A 131 0.64 26.20 17.51
N ASP A 132 0.44 24.95 17.10
CA ASP A 132 0.15 23.80 17.99
C ASP A 132 1.36 22.86 18.19
N LEU A 133 2.56 23.27 17.79
CA LEU A 133 3.75 22.43 17.92
C LEU A 133 4.18 22.27 19.39
N GLU A 134 4.51 21.05 19.80
CA GLU A 134 5.17 20.81 21.08
C GLU A 134 6.65 21.21 21.01
N SER A 135 6.92 22.51 20.87
CA SER A 135 8.27 23.07 20.84
C SER A 135 8.73 23.47 22.24
N ILE A 136 10.03 23.27 22.52
CA ILE A 136 10.66 23.78 23.74
C ILE A 136 10.51 25.31 23.83
N ALA A 137 10.58 26.01 22.69
CA ALA A 137 10.41 27.46 22.64
C ALA A 137 9.02 27.89 23.09
N ASP A 138 7.98 27.15 22.69
CA ASP A 138 6.60 27.45 23.08
C ASP A 138 6.39 27.25 24.58
N TYR A 139 7.01 26.22 25.16
CA TYR A 139 7.00 26.01 26.61
C TYR A 139 7.79 27.10 27.36
N GLU A 140 8.93 27.53 26.84
CA GLU A 140 9.72 28.63 27.42
C GLU A 140 8.97 29.97 27.37
N GLN A 141 8.21 30.22 26.31
CA GLN A 141 7.35 31.41 26.20
C GLN A 141 6.14 31.33 27.14
N HIS A 142 5.47 30.18 27.25
CA HIS A 142 4.37 30.02 28.22
C HIS A 142 4.86 30.16 29.67
N LEU A 143 6.11 29.78 29.95
CA LEU A 143 6.77 29.97 31.25
C LEU A 143 7.01 31.45 31.60
N SER A 144 7.27 32.31 30.61
CA SER A 144 7.45 33.75 30.85
C SER A 144 6.12 34.48 31.03
N ASP A 145 5.07 34.00 30.37
CA ASP A 145 3.80 34.72 30.24
C ASP A 145 2.76 34.33 31.31
N HIS A 146 2.93 33.19 31.99
CA HIS A 146 1.97 32.65 32.96
C HIS A 146 2.62 32.26 34.30
N GLU A 147 1.93 32.57 35.42
CA GLU A 147 2.36 32.14 36.77
C GLU A 147 2.27 30.61 36.97
N VAL A 148 1.50 29.91 36.14
CA VAL A 148 1.30 28.46 36.23
C VAL A 148 2.26 27.76 35.30
N ARG A 149 3.24 27.08 35.88
CA ARG A 149 4.16 26.21 35.12
C ARG A 149 3.42 24.95 34.65
N LEU A 150 3.35 24.76 33.34
CA LEU A 150 2.82 23.54 32.73
C LEU A 150 3.90 22.44 32.65
N ASP A 151 3.49 21.18 32.66
CA ASP A 151 4.38 20.03 32.54
C ASP A 151 4.61 19.67 31.06
N PRO A 152 5.85 19.81 30.55
CA PRO A 152 6.16 19.46 29.16
C PRO A 152 6.01 17.95 28.87
N PHE A 153 6.10 17.08 29.88
CA PHE A 153 5.98 15.63 29.66
C PHE A 153 4.55 15.22 29.38
N THR A 154 3.57 15.98 29.87
CA THR A 154 2.14 15.83 29.55
C THR A 154 1.70 16.80 28.45
N ALA A 155 2.65 17.32 27.67
CA ALA A 155 2.40 18.27 26.62
C ALA A 155 1.61 19.52 27.06
N GLY A 156 1.78 19.93 28.32
CA GLY A 156 1.11 21.07 28.91
C GLY A 156 -0.32 20.81 29.43
N GLU A 157 -0.85 19.60 29.33
CA GLU A 157 -2.20 19.27 29.82
C GLU A 157 -2.32 19.34 31.36
N THR A 158 -1.19 19.25 32.06
CA THR A 158 -1.16 19.32 33.53
C THR A 158 -0.13 20.29 34.04
N THR A 159 -0.32 20.82 35.25
CA THR A 159 0.63 21.74 35.87
C THR A 159 1.85 20.98 36.43
N SER A 160 3.03 21.59 36.37
CA SER A 160 4.29 21.00 36.85
C SER A 160 4.36 20.93 38.39
N HIS A 161 3.56 21.73 39.11
CA HIS A 161 3.50 21.64 40.58
C HIS A 161 2.81 20.35 41.04
N ALA A 162 1.95 19.76 40.19
CA ALA A 162 1.44 18.40 40.40
C ALA A 162 2.49 17.31 40.11
N ALA A 163 3.63 17.65 39.48
CA ALA A 163 4.69 16.69 39.14
C ALA A 163 5.59 16.27 40.31
N LEU A 164 5.46 16.90 41.49
CA LEU A 164 6.08 16.41 42.75
C LEU A 164 5.36 15.17 43.33
N ARG A 165 4.55 14.49 42.51
CA ARG A 165 3.90 13.22 42.81
C ARG A 165 4.91 12.09 42.91
N GLU A 166 4.44 10.98 43.46
CA GLU A 166 5.19 9.74 43.48
C GLU A 166 5.60 9.36 42.03
N PRO A 167 6.86 8.95 41.76
CA PRO A 167 7.42 8.72 40.42
C PRO A 167 6.61 7.75 39.53
N ARG A 168 5.98 6.73 40.12
CA ARG A 168 5.09 5.78 39.44
C ARG A 168 3.77 6.43 39.05
N GLU A 169 3.19 7.27 39.91
CA GLU A 169 1.97 8.03 39.58
C GLU A 169 2.26 9.01 38.45
N TYR A 170 3.40 9.70 38.54
CA TYR A 170 3.88 10.60 37.50
C TYR A 170 4.08 9.86 36.17
N PHE A 171 4.77 8.71 36.19
CA PHE A 171 4.95 7.87 35.01
C PHE A 171 3.62 7.46 34.37
N LEU A 172 2.63 7.03 35.16
CA LEU A 172 1.31 6.65 34.66
C LEU A 172 0.56 7.83 34.05
N GLN A 173 0.63 9.00 34.69
CA GLN A 173 -0.01 10.22 34.18
C GLN A 173 0.58 10.61 32.82
N VAL A 174 1.91 10.64 32.72
CA VAL A 174 2.62 10.94 31.47
C VAL A 174 2.28 9.90 30.40
N LEU A 175 2.29 8.61 30.76
CA LEU A 175 1.92 7.53 29.84
C LEU A 175 0.47 7.68 29.34
N ALA A 176 -0.48 7.98 30.22
CA ALA A 176 -1.89 8.14 29.87
C ALA A 176 -2.10 9.29 28.86
N VAL A 177 -1.49 10.44 29.11
CA VAL A 177 -1.56 11.60 28.21
C VAL A 177 -0.93 11.29 26.85
N ARG A 178 0.29 10.74 26.85
CA ARG A 178 1.01 10.43 25.60
C ARG A 178 0.31 9.34 24.78
N LEU A 179 -0.24 8.32 25.43
CA LEU A 179 -1.07 7.32 24.76
C LEU A 179 -2.32 7.92 24.15
N SER A 180 -2.98 8.84 24.86
CA SER A 180 -4.17 9.51 24.35
C SER A 180 -3.86 10.31 23.09
N LYS A 181 -2.77 11.09 23.07
CA LYS A 181 -2.33 11.81 21.86
C LYS A 181 -2.02 10.87 20.69
N ILE A 182 -1.26 9.80 20.94
CA ILE A 182 -0.93 8.80 19.91
C ILE A 182 -2.18 8.12 19.36
N LYS A 183 -3.16 7.86 20.23
CA LYS A 183 -4.44 7.30 19.82
C LYS A 183 -5.20 8.24 18.87
N HIS A 184 -5.15 9.56 19.08
CA HIS A 184 -5.75 10.52 18.14
C HIS A 184 -5.03 10.52 16.77
N GLU A 185 -3.70 10.42 16.75
CA GLU A 185 -2.94 10.28 15.48
C GLU A 185 -3.35 9.02 14.72
N TRP A 186 -3.54 7.90 15.43
CA TRP A 186 -4.06 6.66 14.84
C TRP A 186 -5.50 6.80 14.34
N GLU A 187 -6.40 7.43 15.10
CA GLU A 187 -7.77 7.68 14.64
C GLU A 187 -7.80 8.51 13.36
N HIS A 188 -7.06 9.60 13.34
CA HIS A 188 -6.97 10.49 12.19
C HIS A 188 -6.44 9.74 10.96
N LEU A 189 -5.38 8.95 11.12
CA LEU A 189 -4.82 8.13 10.04
C LEU A 189 -5.83 7.09 9.51
N VAL A 190 -6.52 6.38 10.42
CA VAL A 190 -7.48 5.34 10.04
C VAL A 190 -8.70 5.93 9.33
N LEU A 191 -9.24 7.05 9.83
CA LEU A 191 -10.34 7.79 9.20
C LEU A 191 -9.95 8.24 7.79
N HIS A 192 -8.77 8.84 7.64
CA HIS A 192 -8.29 9.29 6.34
C HIS A 192 -8.16 8.14 5.33
N ILE A 193 -7.61 7.00 5.76
CA ILE A 193 -7.48 5.82 4.88
C ILE A 193 -8.85 5.26 4.48
N GLU A 194 -9.80 5.20 5.41
CA GLU A 194 -11.17 4.77 5.14
C GLU A 194 -11.83 5.67 4.09
N GLU A 195 -11.82 6.98 4.31
CA GLU A 195 -12.42 7.96 3.39
C GLU A 195 -11.78 7.91 2.00
N ALA A 196 -10.44 7.77 1.95
CA ALA A 196 -9.71 7.69 0.69
C ALA A 196 -10.03 6.39 -0.07
N ILE A 197 -10.11 5.25 0.62
CA ILE A 197 -10.49 3.97 0.01
C ILE A 197 -11.92 4.04 -0.52
N ASP A 198 -12.87 4.51 0.27
CA ASP A 198 -14.28 4.59 -0.13
C ASP A 198 -14.47 5.52 -1.34
N THR A 199 -13.77 6.65 -1.35
CA THR A 199 -13.81 7.60 -2.46
C THR A 199 -13.19 7.02 -3.72
N TYR A 200 -12.02 6.40 -3.61
CA TYR A 200 -11.38 5.72 -4.74
C TYR A 200 -12.27 4.62 -5.32
N MET A 201 -12.86 3.77 -4.48
CA MET A 201 -13.73 2.69 -4.92
C MET A 201 -14.98 3.20 -5.64
N ARG A 202 -15.64 4.24 -5.11
CA ARG A 202 -16.80 4.87 -5.76
C ARG A 202 -16.45 5.41 -7.14
N GLU A 203 -15.33 6.13 -7.26
CA GLU A 203 -14.87 6.67 -8.55
C GLU A 203 -14.49 5.57 -9.54
N TYR A 204 -13.76 4.55 -9.09
CA TYR A 204 -13.36 3.42 -9.92
C TYR A 204 -14.58 2.75 -10.55
N TRP A 205 -15.60 2.42 -9.75
CA TRP A 205 -16.82 1.78 -10.25
C TRP A 205 -17.62 2.68 -11.20
N ALA A 206 -17.67 3.98 -10.94
CA ALA A 206 -18.31 4.94 -11.85
C ALA A 206 -17.62 4.99 -13.22
N ARG A 207 -16.28 5.04 -13.26
CA ARG A 207 -15.49 5.04 -14.51
C ARG A 207 -15.59 3.70 -15.24
N PHE A 208 -15.60 2.60 -14.49
CA PHE A 208 -15.76 1.27 -15.04
C PHE A 208 -17.11 1.13 -15.76
N ALA A 209 -18.21 1.56 -15.14
CA ALA A 209 -19.55 1.55 -15.74
C ALA A 209 -19.67 2.45 -16.99
N GLN A 210 -19.03 3.63 -16.99
CA GLN A 210 -18.97 4.51 -18.16
C GLN A 210 -18.22 3.85 -19.33
N THR A 211 -17.17 3.10 -19.04
CA THR A 211 -16.40 2.37 -20.06
C THR A 211 -17.23 1.24 -20.68
N GLU A 212 -18.06 0.54 -19.90
CA GLU A 212 -18.97 -0.51 -20.41
C GLU A 212 -20.09 0.04 -21.30
N SER A 213 -20.72 1.14 -20.88
CA SER A 213 -21.79 1.78 -21.67
C SER A 213 -21.29 2.32 -23.02
N SER A 214 -20.06 2.81 -23.09
CA SER A 214 -19.47 3.34 -24.33
C SER A 214 -19.17 2.24 -25.37
N SER A 215 -18.73 1.05 -24.93
CA SER A 215 -18.45 -0.07 -25.84
C SER A 215 -19.68 -0.66 -26.54
N SER A 216 -20.88 -0.44 -26.00
CA SER A 216 -22.13 -0.93 -26.61
C SER A 216 -22.62 -0.10 -27.81
N ARG A 217 -22.00 1.07 -28.06
CA ARG A 217 -22.47 2.07 -29.04
C ARG A 217 -21.49 2.36 -30.18
N GLU A 218 -20.33 1.70 -30.25
CA GLU A 218 -19.22 2.14 -31.10
C GLU A 218 -19.12 1.46 -32.47
N ASN A 219 -18.82 2.29 -33.47
CA ASN A 219 -18.37 1.89 -34.80
C ASN A 219 -17.02 1.16 -34.73
N PRO A 220 -16.70 0.25 -35.67
CA PRO A 220 -15.53 -0.64 -35.62
C PRO A 220 -14.15 0.04 -35.45
N GLY A 221 -14.03 1.36 -35.72
CA GLY A 221 -12.79 2.13 -35.55
C GLY A 221 -12.46 2.59 -34.13
N ASP A 222 -13.45 2.71 -33.23
CA ASP A 222 -13.24 3.20 -31.84
C ASP A 222 -12.98 2.07 -30.83
N SER A 223 -13.27 0.81 -31.20
CA SER A 223 -13.09 -0.37 -30.35
C SER A 223 -11.66 -0.57 -29.82
N ALA A 224 -10.65 -0.14 -30.58
CA ALA A 224 -9.24 -0.22 -30.18
C ALA A 224 -8.90 0.76 -29.04
N LYS A 225 -9.54 1.95 -29.01
CA LYS A 225 -9.37 2.93 -27.93
C LYS A 225 -10.08 2.49 -26.67
N GLY A 226 -11.32 2.00 -26.76
CA GLY A 226 -12.08 1.49 -25.61
C GLY A 226 -11.37 0.35 -24.86
N ASN A 227 -10.79 -0.60 -25.60
CA ASN A 227 -10.00 -1.69 -25.03
C ASN A 227 -8.71 -1.22 -24.33
N THR A 228 -8.06 -0.20 -24.89
CA THR A 228 -6.86 0.39 -24.28
C THR A 228 -7.20 1.08 -22.96
N THR A 229 -8.27 1.90 -22.93
CA THR A 229 -8.71 2.57 -21.69
C THR A 229 -9.11 1.58 -20.59
N ARG A 230 -9.81 0.49 -20.95
CA ARG A 230 -10.22 -0.55 -20.00
C ARG A 230 -9.03 -1.29 -19.39
N THR A 231 -8.01 -1.59 -20.20
CA THR A 231 -6.79 -2.27 -19.73
C THR A 231 -5.95 -1.37 -18.82
N THR A 232 -5.82 -0.08 -19.14
CA THR A 232 -5.15 0.90 -18.27
C THR A 232 -5.83 1.02 -16.91
N LEU A 233 -7.16 1.21 -16.88
CA LEU A 233 -7.92 1.34 -15.63
C LEU A 233 -7.77 0.12 -14.71
N ARG A 234 -7.66 -1.08 -15.29
CA ARG A 234 -7.41 -2.33 -14.53
C ARG A 234 -6.00 -2.39 -13.94
N LEU A 235 -4.99 -1.97 -14.70
CA LEU A 235 -3.61 -1.95 -14.22
C LEU A 235 -3.45 -0.96 -13.07
N GLU A 236 -4.02 0.23 -13.21
CA GLU A 236 -4.04 1.25 -12.15
C GLU A 236 -4.73 0.73 -10.89
N PHE A 237 -5.89 0.08 -11.04
CA PHE A 237 -6.61 -0.52 -9.91
C PHE A 237 -5.80 -1.63 -9.23
N HIS A 238 -5.15 -2.50 -10.01
CA HIS A 238 -4.32 -3.58 -9.47
C HIS A 238 -3.12 -3.04 -8.69
N GLU A 239 -2.43 -2.03 -9.24
CA GLU A 239 -1.31 -1.37 -8.57
C GLU A 239 -1.76 -0.68 -7.29
N TRP A 240 -2.86 0.09 -7.34
CA TRP A 240 -3.47 0.72 -6.18
C TRP A 240 -3.80 -0.30 -5.10
N MET A 241 -4.52 -1.37 -5.45
CA MET A 241 -4.90 -2.43 -4.51
C MET A 241 -3.68 -3.10 -3.86
N LYS A 242 -2.61 -3.35 -4.63
CA LYS A 242 -1.36 -3.90 -4.10
C LYS A 242 -0.71 -2.95 -3.09
N MET A 243 -0.62 -1.66 -3.41
CA MET A 243 -0.04 -0.65 -2.53
C MET A 243 -0.88 -0.44 -1.26
N THR A 244 -2.20 -0.34 -1.39
CA THR A 244 -3.15 -0.20 -0.29
C THR A 244 -3.09 -1.41 0.64
N THR A 245 -3.10 -2.63 0.09
CA THR A 245 -2.99 -3.86 0.90
C THR A 245 -1.66 -3.93 1.66
N ALA A 246 -0.56 -3.52 1.03
CA ALA A 246 0.74 -3.47 1.68
C ALA A 246 0.77 -2.44 2.82
N LEU A 247 0.20 -1.25 2.62
CA LEU A 247 0.06 -0.23 3.66
C LEU A 247 -0.82 -0.72 4.82
N LEU A 248 -2.01 -1.24 4.54
CA LEU A 248 -2.92 -1.76 5.57
C LEU A 248 -2.26 -2.88 6.38
N ARG A 249 -1.49 -3.77 5.74
CA ARG A 249 -0.75 -4.82 6.46
C ARG A 249 0.27 -4.21 7.43
N GLU A 250 1.07 -3.26 6.98
CA GLU A 250 2.08 -2.58 7.80
C GLU A 250 1.46 -1.87 9.01
N LEU A 251 0.39 -1.12 8.80
CA LEU A 251 -0.33 -0.41 9.85
C LEU A 251 -1.00 -1.37 10.83
N THR A 252 -1.69 -2.40 10.34
CA THR A 252 -2.33 -3.43 11.16
C THR A 252 -1.32 -4.15 12.04
N THR A 253 -0.18 -4.58 11.47
CA THR A 253 0.87 -5.24 12.28
C THR A 253 1.39 -4.32 13.37
N THR A 254 1.62 -3.04 13.07
CA THR A 254 2.13 -2.08 14.04
C THR A 254 1.14 -1.86 15.20
N ILE A 255 -0.13 -1.60 14.92
CA ILE A 255 -1.14 -1.38 15.96
C ILE A 255 -1.43 -2.66 16.77
N GLN A 256 -1.37 -3.84 16.15
CA GLN A 256 -1.51 -5.12 16.86
C GLN A 256 -0.37 -5.37 17.85
N GLU A 257 0.87 -5.07 17.45
CA GLU A 257 2.01 -5.13 18.37
C GLU A 257 1.84 -4.14 19.52
N TYR A 258 1.35 -2.93 19.23
CA TYR A 258 1.05 -1.93 20.24
C TYR A 258 0.03 -2.43 21.28
N SER A 259 -1.09 -2.99 20.83
CA SER A 259 -2.12 -3.58 21.69
C SER A 259 -1.58 -4.73 22.53
N ARG A 260 -0.80 -5.64 21.92
CA ARG A 260 -0.20 -6.78 22.63
C ARG A 260 0.69 -6.33 23.79
N GLU A 261 1.47 -5.28 23.60
CA GLU A 261 2.35 -4.79 24.67
C GLU A 261 1.57 -4.09 25.79
N LEU A 262 0.47 -3.40 25.47
CA LEU A 262 -0.46 -2.90 26.49
C LEU A 262 -1.13 -4.05 27.26
N ASP A 263 -1.52 -5.14 26.59
CA ASP A 263 -2.03 -6.35 27.26
C ASP A 263 -1.01 -6.96 28.21
N LEU A 264 0.26 -7.02 27.80
CA LEU A 264 1.36 -7.47 28.66
C LEU A 264 1.55 -6.55 29.87
N PHE A 265 1.43 -5.24 29.68
CA PHE A 265 1.47 -4.29 30.79
C PHE A 265 0.32 -4.51 31.78
N PHE A 266 -0.92 -4.66 31.32
CA PHE A 266 -2.06 -4.89 32.22
C PHE A 266 -2.05 -6.27 32.88
N SER A 267 -1.52 -7.29 32.21
CA SER A 267 -1.47 -8.65 32.77
C SER A 267 -0.32 -8.86 33.76
N LYS A 268 0.83 -8.22 33.55
CA LYS A 268 2.06 -8.46 34.35
C LYS A 268 2.59 -7.21 35.05
N GLY A 269 2.61 -6.08 34.35
CA GLY A 269 3.21 -4.84 34.82
C GLY A 269 2.36 -4.09 35.86
N VAL A 270 1.02 -4.15 35.74
CA VAL A 270 0.10 -3.34 36.55
C VAL A 270 0.22 -3.58 38.06
N TYR A 271 0.62 -4.80 38.48
CA TYR A 271 0.80 -5.13 39.90
C TYR A 271 1.85 -4.26 40.59
N TYR A 272 2.88 -3.84 39.86
CA TYR A 272 3.90 -2.91 40.36
C TYR A 272 3.32 -1.54 40.75
N PHE A 273 2.18 -1.19 40.15
CA PHE A 273 1.42 0.03 40.37
C PHE A 273 0.18 -0.18 41.26
N ARG A 274 -0.07 -1.39 41.78
CA ARG A 274 -1.21 -1.67 42.69
C ARG A 274 -0.84 -1.68 44.18
N GLY A 275 0.45 -1.74 44.52
CA GLY A 275 0.96 -1.82 45.90
C GLY A 275 0.87 -0.54 46.75
N PHE A 276 -0.03 0.40 46.44
CA PHE A 276 -0.18 1.66 47.17
C PHE A 276 -0.83 1.50 48.57
N THR A 277 -1.11 0.26 49.01
CA THR A 277 -1.98 -0.08 50.14
C THR A 277 -1.40 0.12 51.55
N HIS A 278 -0.14 0.55 51.71
CA HIS A 278 0.34 0.99 53.03
C HIS A 278 -0.08 2.43 53.38
N SER A 279 -0.64 3.16 52.42
CA SER A 279 -1.36 4.40 52.63
C SER A 279 -2.80 4.14 52.20
N THR A 280 -3.76 4.33 53.09
CA THR A 280 -5.20 4.13 52.87
C THR A 280 -5.82 5.00 51.76
N ASN A 281 -5.01 5.73 51.02
CA ASN A 281 -5.39 6.47 49.83
C ASN A 281 -4.53 5.99 48.66
N VAL A 282 -4.99 4.98 47.91
CA VAL A 282 -4.56 4.84 46.51
C VAL A 282 -4.96 6.15 45.85
N SER A 283 -3.99 6.96 45.42
CA SER A 283 -4.28 8.30 44.94
C SER A 283 -5.24 8.19 43.74
N GLY A 284 -6.39 8.88 43.82
CA GLY A 284 -7.35 8.96 42.71
C GLY A 284 -6.71 9.19 41.33
N PRO A 285 -5.65 10.02 41.20
CA PRO A 285 -4.96 10.25 39.92
C PRO A 285 -4.34 9.01 39.27
N ALA A 286 -3.78 8.07 40.04
CA ALA A 286 -3.18 6.87 39.47
C ALA A 286 -4.23 5.91 38.90
N ILE A 287 -5.36 5.78 39.59
CA ILE A 287 -6.52 5.01 39.11
C ILE A 287 -7.07 5.65 37.84
N VAL A 288 -7.26 6.97 37.82
CA VAL A 288 -7.71 7.70 36.63
C VAL A 288 -6.77 7.46 35.45
N SER A 289 -5.46 7.56 35.67
CA SER A 289 -4.46 7.31 34.62
C SER A 289 -4.54 5.88 34.09
N LEU A 290 -4.64 4.87 34.97
CA LEU A 290 -4.80 3.47 34.58
C LEU A 290 -6.10 3.24 33.80
N THR A 291 -7.21 3.84 34.21
CA THR A 291 -8.48 3.74 33.47
C THR A 291 -8.41 4.40 32.10
N THR A 292 -7.70 5.53 31.98
CA THR A 292 -7.46 6.18 30.68
C THR A 292 -6.62 5.29 29.78
N ILE A 293 -5.54 4.70 30.30
CA ILE A 293 -4.68 3.77 29.54
C ILE A 293 -5.49 2.55 29.07
N ASP A 294 -6.37 2.01 29.93
CA ASP A 294 -7.23 0.86 29.64
C ASP A 294 -8.23 1.18 28.53
N ARG A 295 -8.84 2.38 28.59
CA ARG A 295 -9.72 2.89 27.54
C ARG A 295 -8.99 3.06 26.21
N VAL A 296 -7.79 3.67 26.23
CA VAL A 296 -6.99 3.86 25.01
C VAL A 296 -6.62 2.52 24.39
N ARG A 297 -6.28 1.51 25.20
CA ARG A 297 -6.03 0.14 24.72
C ARG A 297 -7.23 -0.40 23.94
N ASP A 298 -8.43 -0.29 24.51
CA ASP A 298 -9.64 -0.81 23.87
C ASP A 298 -9.95 -0.06 22.56
N GLU A 299 -9.76 1.26 22.54
CA GLU A 299 -9.95 2.09 21.34
C GLU A 299 -8.93 1.73 20.23
N LEU A 300 -7.63 1.56 20.57
CA LEU A 300 -6.62 1.07 19.62
C LEU A 300 -6.94 -0.34 19.11
N GLY A 301 -7.48 -1.21 19.97
CA GLY A 301 -7.98 -2.53 19.59
C GLY A 301 -9.09 -2.45 18.54
N ARG A 302 -10.03 -1.52 18.70
CA ARG A 302 -11.10 -1.28 17.70
C ARG A 302 -10.55 -0.79 16.37
N LEU A 303 -9.59 0.14 16.39
CA LEU A 303 -8.92 0.62 15.17
C LEU A 303 -8.17 -0.50 14.45
N SER A 304 -7.51 -1.40 15.20
CA SER A 304 -6.86 -2.58 14.63
C SER A 304 -7.84 -3.50 13.90
N VAL A 305 -9.00 -3.79 14.51
CA VAL A 305 -10.04 -4.60 13.87
C VAL A 305 -10.57 -3.90 12.63
N LYS A 306 -10.76 -2.58 12.67
CA LYS A 306 -11.22 -1.79 11.53
C LYS A 306 -10.24 -1.87 10.34
N LEU A 307 -8.94 -1.66 10.57
CA LEU A 307 -7.91 -1.81 9.54
C LEU A 307 -7.85 -3.23 8.97
N GLN A 308 -8.02 -4.25 9.83
CA GLN A 308 -8.04 -5.65 9.40
C GLN A 308 -9.24 -5.95 8.50
N ASN A 309 -10.43 -5.45 8.87
CA ASN A 309 -11.64 -5.59 8.05
C ASN A 309 -11.45 -4.93 6.67
N PHE A 310 -10.85 -3.74 6.59
CA PHE A 310 -10.55 -3.12 5.30
C PHE A 310 -9.62 -3.95 4.44
N LYS A 311 -8.56 -4.50 5.05
CA LYS A 311 -7.61 -5.37 4.35
C LYS A 311 -8.31 -6.60 3.78
N ASP A 312 -9.20 -7.20 4.57
CA ASP A 312 -9.90 -8.43 4.20
C ASP A 312 -10.97 -8.18 3.14
N ASN A 313 -11.74 -7.09 3.25
CA ASN A 313 -12.69 -6.64 2.23
C ASN A 313 -12.00 -6.37 0.89
N LEU A 314 -10.84 -5.70 0.91
CA LEU A 314 -10.07 -5.38 -0.30
C LEU A 314 -9.48 -6.65 -0.95
N SER A 315 -8.86 -7.52 -0.14
CA SER A 315 -8.18 -8.71 -0.63
C SER A 315 -9.13 -9.81 -1.08
N ASN A 316 -10.28 -9.97 -0.43
CA ASN A 316 -11.17 -11.10 -0.67
C ASN A 316 -12.36 -10.68 -1.53
N ASP A 317 -13.15 -9.71 -1.08
CA ASP A 317 -14.45 -9.42 -1.69
C ASP A 317 -14.26 -8.66 -3.01
N ILE A 318 -13.49 -7.57 -2.96
CA ILE A 318 -13.27 -6.72 -4.13
C ILE A 318 -12.45 -7.45 -5.19
N SER A 319 -11.37 -8.13 -4.80
CA SER A 319 -10.56 -8.93 -5.71
C SER A 319 -11.37 -10.03 -6.40
N ARG A 320 -12.24 -10.72 -5.66
CA ARG A 320 -13.12 -11.76 -6.21
C ARG A 320 -14.17 -11.18 -7.16
N GLU A 321 -14.79 -10.07 -6.80
CA GLU A 321 -15.76 -9.39 -7.65
C GLU A 321 -15.13 -8.96 -8.99
N VAL A 322 -13.94 -8.35 -8.94
CA VAL A 322 -13.20 -7.97 -10.15
C VAL A 322 -12.85 -9.20 -10.98
N THR A 323 -12.38 -10.28 -10.35
CA THR A 323 -12.05 -11.54 -11.04
C THR A 323 -13.28 -12.18 -11.71
N LEU A 324 -14.43 -12.17 -11.04
CA LEU A 324 -15.69 -12.71 -11.58
C LEU A 324 -16.16 -11.90 -12.79
N ARG A 325 -16.11 -10.57 -12.73
CA ARG A 325 -16.45 -9.72 -13.87
C ARG A 325 -15.50 -9.94 -15.04
N LEU A 326 -14.19 -10.06 -14.77
CA LEU A 326 -13.20 -10.38 -15.80
C LEU A 326 -13.48 -11.72 -16.49
N ALA A 327 -13.84 -12.75 -15.72
CA ALA A 327 -14.17 -14.05 -16.27
C ALA A 327 -15.46 -14.00 -17.12
N HIS A 328 -16.46 -13.26 -16.66
CA HIS A 328 -17.72 -13.07 -17.38
C HIS A 328 -17.51 -12.39 -18.73
N GLU A 329 -16.80 -11.27 -18.76
CA GLU A 329 -16.50 -10.55 -20.00
C GLU A 329 -15.68 -11.37 -20.99
N ASN A 330 -14.66 -12.08 -20.50
CA ASN A 330 -13.85 -12.91 -21.37
C ASN A 330 -14.74 -13.96 -22.06
N ASN A 331 -15.68 -14.54 -21.33
CA ASN A 331 -16.64 -15.49 -21.88
C ASN A 331 -17.63 -14.85 -22.89
N GLU A 332 -18.08 -13.61 -22.66
CA GLU A 332 -18.89 -12.89 -23.65
C GLU A 332 -18.09 -12.59 -24.93
N SER A 333 -16.81 -12.19 -24.77
CA SER A 333 -15.94 -11.89 -25.90
C SER A 333 -15.65 -13.14 -26.76
N THR A 334 -15.46 -14.30 -26.12
CA THR A 334 -15.27 -15.56 -26.85
C THR A 334 -16.55 -16.01 -27.56
N LEU A 335 -17.71 -15.83 -26.94
CA LEU A 335 -19.00 -16.10 -27.58
C LEU A 335 -19.23 -15.20 -28.80
N SER A 336 -18.92 -13.90 -28.69
CA SER A 336 -19.01 -12.95 -29.80
C SER A 336 -18.04 -13.30 -30.94
N GLN A 337 -16.79 -13.66 -30.62
CA GLN A 337 -15.82 -14.14 -31.61
C GLN A 337 -16.28 -15.44 -32.29
N GLN A 338 -16.90 -16.34 -31.55
CA GLN A 338 -17.43 -17.59 -32.11
C GLN A 338 -18.62 -17.33 -33.04
N ALA A 339 -19.50 -16.39 -32.70
CA ALA A 339 -20.59 -15.94 -33.56
C ALA A 339 -20.06 -15.31 -34.85
N ALA A 340 -19.13 -14.37 -34.76
CA ALA A 340 -18.48 -13.74 -35.91
C ALA A 340 -17.73 -14.77 -36.78
N GLY A 341 -17.07 -15.75 -36.18
CA GLY A 341 -16.42 -16.86 -36.87
C GLY A 341 -17.42 -17.74 -37.64
N ARG A 342 -18.64 -17.90 -37.12
CA ARG A 342 -19.72 -18.62 -37.81
C ARG A 342 -20.24 -17.83 -39.01
N ASP A 343 -20.42 -16.52 -38.86
CA ASP A 343 -20.90 -15.65 -39.94
C ASP A 343 -19.88 -15.53 -41.07
N LEU A 344 -18.59 -15.43 -40.73
CA LEU A 344 -17.49 -15.50 -41.70
C LEU A 344 -17.47 -16.83 -42.44
N ARG A 345 -17.73 -17.94 -41.76
CA ARG A 345 -17.82 -19.26 -42.40
C ARG A 345 -18.97 -19.32 -43.40
N VAL A 346 -20.15 -18.80 -43.05
CA VAL A 346 -21.31 -18.75 -43.95
C VAL A 346 -21.04 -17.85 -45.16
N LEU A 347 -20.50 -16.64 -44.93
CA LEU A 347 -20.14 -15.73 -46.01
C LEU A 347 -19.12 -16.36 -46.96
N THR A 348 -18.11 -17.03 -46.40
CA THR A 348 -17.08 -17.75 -47.16
C THR A 348 -17.70 -18.81 -48.08
N TRP A 349 -18.64 -19.61 -47.57
CA TRP A 349 -19.37 -20.59 -48.39
C TRP A 349 -20.19 -19.93 -49.51
N ILE A 350 -20.92 -18.86 -49.20
CA ILE A 350 -21.71 -18.12 -50.20
C ILE A 350 -20.81 -17.55 -51.31
N THR A 351 -19.65 -16.98 -50.94
CA THR A 351 -18.68 -16.48 -51.94
C THR A 351 -18.12 -17.60 -52.80
N PHE A 352 -17.79 -18.76 -52.22
CA PHE A 352 -17.28 -19.90 -53.01
C PHE A 352 -18.32 -20.44 -53.99
N LEU A 353 -19.60 -20.49 -53.60
CA LEU A 353 -20.70 -20.95 -54.47
C LEU A 353 -21.06 -19.94 -55.57
N SER A 354 -20.98 -18.63 -55.29
CA SER A 354 -21.41 -17.58 -56.24
C SER A 354 -20.33 -17.11 -57.20
N LEU A 355 -19.05 -17.21 -56.83
CA LEU A 355 -17.92 -16.76 -57.65
C LEU A 355 -17.82 -17.44 -59.03
N PRO A 356 -17.94 -18.78 -59.16
CA PRO A 356 -17.88 -19.43 -60.48
C PRO A 356 -19.04 -19.00 -61.38
N ILE A 357 -20.23 -18.79 -60.81
CA ILE A 357 -21.42 -18.35 -61.54
C ILE A 357 -21.22 -16.91 -62.07
N ALA A 358 -20.72 -16.01 -61.22
CA ALA A 358 -20.45 -14.63 -61.60
C ALA A 358 -19.35 -14.52 -62.66
N LEU A 359 -18.27 -15.30 -62.53
CA LEU A 359 -17.19 -15.34 -63.52
C LEU A 359 -17.66 -15.92 -64.86
N ALA A 360 -18.44 -16.99 -64.85
CA ALA A 360 -19.01 -17.56 -66.07
C ALA A 360 -19.95 -16.57 -66.78
N ALA A 361 -20.82 -15.89 -66.02
CA ALA A 361 -21.69 -14.84 -66.54
C ALA A 361 -20.90 -13.65 -67.12
N ALA A 362 -19.85 -13.20 -66.42
CA ALA A 362 -18.99 -12.11 -66.90
C ALA A 362 -18.25 -12.48 -68.19
N LEU A 363 -17.69 -13.69 -68.27
CA LEU A 363 -17.00 -14.19 -69.47
C LEU A 363 -17.96 -14.23 -70.67
N LEU A 364 -19.19 -14.69 -70.48
CA LEU A 364 -20.20 -14.79 -71.53
C LEU A 364 -20.86 -13.43 -71.88
N SER A 365 -20.74 -12.43 -71.01
CA SER A 365 -21.24 -11.07 -71.23
C SER A 365 -20.25 -10.14 -71.93
N THR A 366 -18.99 -10.55 -72.11
CA THR A 366 -18.03 -9.76 -72.88
C THR A 366 -18.42 -9.69 -74.36
N SER A 367 -18.41 -8.49 -74.95
CA SER A 367 -18.89 -8.23 -76.31
C SER A 367 -18.19 -9.11 -77.35
N GLN A 368 -18.97 -9.63 -78.30
CA GLN A 368 -18.51 -10.53 -79.38
C GLN A 368 -17.29 -9.96 -80.11
N GLY A 369 -16.16 -10.68 -80.01
CA GLY A 369 -14.93 -10.33 -80.73
C GLY A 369 -13.66 -10.96 -80.17
N TYR A 370 -13.61 -11.30 -78.87
CA TYR A 370 -12.37 -11.76 -78.22
C TYR A 370 -12.37 -13.24 -77.78
N ILE A 371 -13.54 -13.89 -77.63
CA ILE A 371 -13.65 -15.29 -77.19
C ILE A 371 -14.67 -16.02 -78.08
N PRO A 372 -14.34 -17.19 -78.69
CA PRO A 372 -15.21 -17.89 -79.64
C PRO A 372 -16.26 -18.78 -78.95
N ILE A 373 -16.93 -18.28 -77.91
CA ILE A 373 -18.01 -19.01 -77.24
C ILE A 373 -19.33 -18.35 -77.58
N THR A 374 -20.20 -19.07 -78.31
CA THR A 374 -21.55 -18.59 -78.59
C THR A 374 -22.39 -18.65 -77.30
N PRO A 375 -23.12 -17.58 -76.95
CA PRO A 375 -23.95 -17.57 -75.75
C PRO A 375 -25.12 -18.55 -75.94
N SER A 376 -24.99 -19.73 -75.35
CA SER A 376 -26.06 -20.73 -75.29
C SER A 376 -26.19 -21.23 -73.84
N PRO A 377 -27.40 -21.59 -73.38
CA PRO A 377 -27.62 -22.07 -72.01
C PRO A 377 -26.78 -23.32 -71.69
N ARG A 378 -26.47 -24.13 -72.71
CA ARG A 378 -25.58 -25.30 -72.56
C ARG A 378 -24.12 -24.90 -72.34
N ASN A 379 -23.64 -23.87 -73.03
CA ASN A 379 -22.27 -23.37 -72.86
C ASN A 379 -22.08 -22.67 -71.50
N LEU A 380 -23.12 -22.02 -70.98
CA LEU A 380 -23.12 -21.46 -69.63
C LEU A 380 -22.93 -22.56 -68.57
N LEU A 381 -23.69 -23.65 -68.66
CA LEU A 381 -23.53 -24.78 -67.73
C LEU A 381 -22.11 -25.39 -67.77
N ILE A 382 -21.56 -25.58 -68.97
CA ILE A 382 -20.21 -26.12 -69.15
C ILE A 382 -19.16 -25.17 -68.56
N SER A 383 -19.30 -23.86 -68.79
CA SER A 383 -18.37 -22.86 -68.24
C SER A 383 -18.40 -22.80 -66.72
N ILE A 384 -19.57 -22.95 -66.08
CA ILE A 384 -19.69 -23.02 -64.62
C ILE A 384 -18.95 -24.24 -64.07
N LEU A 385 -19.15 -25.43 -64.66
CA LEU A 385 -18.49 -26.66 -64.21
C LEU A 385 -16.97 -26.59 -64.34
N ILE A 386 -16.45 -25.99 -65.42
CA ILE A 386 -15.01 -25.79 -65.61
C ILE A 386 -14.45 -24.83 -64.55
N MET A 387 -15.13 -23.71 -64.32
CA MET A 387 -14.71 -22.71 -63.33
C MET A 387 -14.77 -23.27 -61.90
N GLU A 388 -15.79 -24.06 -61.58
CA GLU A 388 -15.91 -24.75 -60.29
C GLU A 388 -14.80 -25.77 -60.09
N GLY A 389 -14.49 -26.58 -61.12
CA GLY A 389 -13.36 -27.52 -61.08
C GLY A 389 -12.00 -26.83 -60.88
N LEU A 390 -11.78 -25.69 -61.55
CA LEU A 390 -10.58 -24.88 -61.37
C LEU A 390 -10.48 -24.31 -59.94
N ILE A 391 -11.59 -23.82 -59.38
CA ILE A 391 -11.62 -23.31 -58.00
C ILE A 391 -11.26 -24.42 -57.01
N TRP A 392 -11.84 -25.62 -57.15
CA TRP A 392 -11.50 -26.77 -56.29
C TRP A 392 -10.03 -27.19 -56.40
N LEU A 393 -9.47 -27.23 -57.62
CA LEU A 393 -8.04 -27.50 -57.83
C LEU A 393 -7.14 -26.46 -57.16
N THR A 394 -7.49 -25.17 -57.26
CA THR A 394 -6.71 -24.11 -56.60
C THR A 394 -6.81 -24.18 -55.07
N LEU A 395 -7.97 -24.56 -54.52
CA LEU A 395 -8.15 -24.73 -53.09
C LEU A 395 -7.36 -25.92 -52.55
N ASP A 396 -7.36 -27.04 -53.26
CA ASP A 396 -6.61 -28.24 -52.89
C ASP A 396 -5.09 -27.94 -52.90
N ALA A 397 -4.60 -27.27 -53.94
CA ALA A 397 -3.21 -26.82 -54.02
C ALA A 397 -2.84 -25.85 -52.89
N LEU A 398 -3.73 -24.91 -52.53
CA LEU A 398 -3.53 -23.98 -51.41
C LEU A 398 -3.56 -24.68 -50.05
N TRP A 399 -4.39 -25.71 -49.90
CA TRP A 399 -4.51 -26.51 -48.69
C TRP A 399 -3.23 -27.31 -48.42
N GLU A 400 -2.70 -27.98 -49.43
CA GLU A 400 -1.40 -28.69 -49.39
C GLU A 400 -0.22 -27.74 -49.06
N LEU A 401 -0.24 -26.53 -49.64
CA LEU A 401 0.76 -25.51 -49.34
C LEU A 401 0.68 -24.99 -47.90
N ARG A 402 -0.51 -24.99 -47.30
CA ARG A 402 -0.73 -24.54 -45.92
C ARG A 402 -0.32 -25.61 -44.91
N TRP A 403 -0.59 -26.89 -45.20
CA TRP A 403 -0.16 -28.02 -44.38
C TRP A 403 1.36 -28.17 -44.35
N SER A 404 2.03 -28.08 -45.50
CA SER A 404 3.49 -28.10 -45.58
C SER A 404 4.14 -26.97 -44.76
N ARG A 405 3.57 -25.75 -44.80
CA ARG A 405 4.05 -24.62 -43.97
C ARG A 405 3.77 -24.80 -42.47
N ALA A 406 2.64 -25.38 -42.09
CA ALA A 406 2.30 -25.66 -40.69
C ALA A 406 3.22 -26.74 -40.11
N LEU A 407 3.48 -27.81 -40.87
CA LEU A 407 4.44 -28.85 -40.53
C LEU A 407 5.86 -28.31 -40.40
N ALA A 408 6.30 -27.42 -41.30
CA ALA A 408 7.60 -26.78 -41.21
C ALA A 408 7.74 -25.90 -39.95
N LYS A 409 6.71 -25.13 -39.58
CA LYS A 409 6.70 -24.33 -38.34
C LYS A 409 6.68 -25.20 -37.08
N TRP A 410 5.93 -26.31 -37.09
CA TRP A 410 5.92 -27.27 -36.00
C TRP A 410 7.28 -27.97 -35.84
N ALA A 411 7.89 -28.40 -36.94
CA ALA A 411 9.23 -28.99 -36.95
C ALA A 411 10.29 -28.00 -36.43
N TRP A 412 10.19 -26.72 -36.81
CA TRP A 412 11.10 -25.67 -36.35
C TRP A 412 10.96 -25.37 -34.84
N THR A 413 9.74 -25.38 -34.31
CA THR A 413 9.51 -25.19 -32.87
C THR A 413 9.93 -26.39 -32.03
N GLN A 414 9.84 -27.61 -32.57
CA GLN A 414 10.40 -28.81 -31.93
C GLN A 414 11.93 -28.83 -31.97
N ALA A 415 12.56 -28.47 -33.10
CA ALA A 415 14.01 -28.37 -33.21
C ALA A 415 14.62 -27.38 -32.20
N ARG A 416 13.92 -26.28 -31.91
CA ARG A 416 14.36 -25.27 -30.93
C ARG A 416 14.26 -25.73 -29.47
N LYS A 417 13.43 -26.74 -29.17
CA LYS A 417 13.35 -27.36 -27.83
C LYS A 417 14.41 -28.43 -27.58
N VAL A 418 15.10 -28.90 -28.62
CA VAL A 418 16.07 -30.00 -28.55
C VAL A 418 17.52 -29.52 -28.62
N VAL A 419 17.79 -28.21 -28.76
CA VAL A 419 19.14 -27.65 -28.60
C VAL A 419 19.39 -27.40 -27.11
N PRO A 420 20.29 -28.16 -26.44
CA PRO A 420 20.71 -27.81 -25.11
C PRO A 420 21.61 -26.57 -25.19
N GLU A 421 21.28 -25.53 -24.42
CA GLU A 421 22.22 -24.44 -24.13
C GLU A 421 23.42 -25.04 -23.39
N GLY A 422 24.43 -25.43 -24.16
CA GLY A 422 25.63 -26.10 -23.68
C GLY A 422 26.88 -25.47 -24.26
N ARG A 423 27.50 -24.61 -23.43
CA ARG A 423 28.95 -24.44 -23.32
C ARG A 423 29.65 -23.60 -24.41
N GLY A 424 29.73 -22.30 -24.16
CA GLY A 424 30.80 -21.41 -24.63
C GLY A 424 31.37 -20.60 -23.47
N ARG A 425 32.40 -21.14 -22.80
CA ARG A 425 33.28 -20.40 -21.87
C ARG A 425 34.73 -20.76 -22.23
N VAL A 426 35.63 -19.79 -22.03
CA VAL A 426 37.11 -19.80 -22.19
C VAL A 426 37.51 -19.31 -23.60
N MET A 427 38.25 -18.20 -23.81
CA MET A 427 39.46 -17.65 -23.16
C MET A 427 39.69 -16.15 -23.55
N GLU A 428 40.71 -15.49 -22.98
CA GLU A 428 41.15 -14.07 -23.07
C GLU A 428 40.53 -13.13 -22.01
N HIS A 429 41.25 -12.44 -21.11
CA HIS A 429 42.62 -11.95 -21.12
C HIS A 429 43.33 -12.10 -19.77
N ALA A 430 44.63 -12.40 -19.84
CA ALA A 430 45.63 -11.99 -18.87
C ALA A 430 46.34 -10.73 -19.40
N GLU A 431 46.93 -9.98 -18.47
CA GLU A 431 47.93 -8.91 -18.63
C GLU A 431 47.46 -7.47 -18.96
N SER A 432 47.46 -6.63 -17.92
CA SER A 432 48.25 -5.39 -17.92
C SER A 432 48.53 -4.94 -16.48
N ASN A 433 49.80 -4.97 -16.11
CA ASN A 433 50.38 -4.31 -14.95
C ASN A 433 50.35 -2.78 -15.13
N ALA A 434 50.02 -2.04 -14.07
CA ALA A 434 50.69 -0.83 -13.57
C ALA A 434 50.04 -0.41 -12.25
#